data_AF-A0AA95HA71-F1
#
_entry.id   AF-A0AA95HA71-F1
#
_cell.length_a   1.000
_cell.length_b   1.000
_cell.length_c   1.000
_cell.angle_alpha   90.00
_cell.angle_beta   90.00
_cell.angle_gamma   90.00
#
_symmetry.space_group_name_H-M   'P 1'
#
loop_
_entity.id
_entity.type
_entity.pdbx_description
1 polymer ?
#
loop_
_entity_poly.entity_id
_entity_poly.type
_entity_poly.pdbx_seq_one_letter_code
_entity_poly.pdbx_strand_id
1 'polypeptide(L)'
;MVLTCGTDTATVKTANGGQFLFSNKTNAIFMGAGESCKITVASGQTPLDGLSVTTQNADTATDNNPLTDVRDSDATTTGEIAFTVGGAGENNHALDIGYKSAPAQTDVKLTKEVMPATAKHGDAVVYTLTVTNESNSAATGVEVTEQLPVGVQYVSDDSPGAYVTATGTWTVGELAAKASKTITISVLVK
;
A
#
# COMPACT_ATOMS: atom_id res chain seq x y z
N MET A 1 -14.29 5.92 12.81
CA MET A 1 -14.13 4.96 13.94
C MET A 1 -15.48 4.73 14.59
N VAL A 2 -15.78 3.48 14.93
CA VAL A 2 -17.00 3.05 15.61
C VAL A 2 -16.58 2.39 16.92
N LEU A 3 -17.16 2.84 18.03
CA LEU A 3 -17.09 2.16 19.32
C LEU A 3 -18.46 1.51 19.56
N THR A 4 -18.45 0.22 19.91
CA THR A 4 -19.64 -0.55 20.26
C THR A 4 -19.43 -1.19 21.63
N CYS A 5 -20.32 -0.94 22.58
CA CYS A 5 -20.32 -1.55 23.91
C CYS A 5 -21.70 -2.16 24.16
N GLY A 6 -21.80 -3.49 24.25
CA GLY A 6 -23.10 -4.15 24.27
C GLY A 6 -23.99 -3.78 23.07
N THR A 7 -25.12 -3.11 23.33
CA THR A 7 -26.02 -2.57 22.27
C THR A 7 -25.74 -1.12 21.90
N ASP A 8 -24.93 -0.42 22.66
CA ASP A 8 -24.62 0.99 22.44
C ASP A 8 -23.56 1.15 21.37
N THR A 9 -23.72 2.16 20.52
CA THR A 9 -22.77 2.45 19.42
C THR A 9 -22.55 3.95 19.26
N ALA A 10 -21.29 4.37 19.13
CA ALA A 10 -20.91 5.73 18.79
C ALA A 10 -19.96 5.73 17.59
N THR A 11 -20.06 6.78 16.77
CA THR A 11 -19.22 6.94 15.59
C THR A 11 -18.58 8.32 15.55
N VAL A 12 -17.30 8.37 15.16
CA VAL A 12 -16.56 9.62 14.93
C VAL A 12 -15.85 9.53 13.58
N LYS A 13 -15.89 10.61 12.79
CA LYS A 13 -15.28 10.70 11.46
C LYS A 13 -14.36 11.94 11.39
N THR A 14 -13.22 11.81 10.72
CA THR A 14 -12.34 12.95 10.36
C THR A 14 -11.83 12.73 8.94
N ALA A 15 -11.50 13.82 8.24
CA ALA A 15 -10.92 13.78 6.90
C ALA A 15 -9.40 13.48 6.88
N ASN A 16 -8.68 13.68 7.99
CA ASN A 16 -7.22 13.72 8.04
C ASN A 16 -6.61 12.91 9.21
N GLY A 17 -7.31 11.91 9.73
CA GLY A 17 -6.91 11.19 10.95
C GLY A 17 -7.06 12.04 12.23
N GLY A 18 -6.58 11.52 13.38
CA GLY A 18 -6.62 12.24 14.67
C GLY A 18 -6.68 11.31 15.90
N GLN A 19 -6.56 11.88 17.09
CA GLN A 19 -6.87 11.18 18.36
C GLN A 19 -8.38 11.13 18.56
N PHE A 20 -8.90 9.96 18.93
CA PHE A 20 -10.32 9.75 19.20
C PHE A 20 -10.50 9.39 20.67
N LEU A 21 -11.28 10.18 21.39
CA LEU A 21 -11.57 9.97 22.80
C LEU A 21 -13.04 9.61 22.98
N PHE A 22 -13.29 8.51 23.69
CA PHE A 22 -14.63 8.11 24.13
C PHE A 22 -14.65 8.12 25.65
N SER A 23 -15.62 8.81 26.25
CA SER A 23 -15.73 8.93 27.70
C SER A 23 -17.19 9.14 28.10
N ASN A 24 -17.60 8.52 29.20
CA ASN A 24 -18.88 8.85 29.84
C ASN A 24 -18.80 10.23 30.50
N LYS A 25 -19.90 10.99 30.47
CA LYS A 25 -20.12 12.16 31.34
C LYS A 25 -21.06 11.77 32.48
N THR A 26 -21.11 12.59 33.53
CA THR A 26 -22.00 12.39 34.67
C THR A 26 -23.44 12.15 34.19
N ASN A 27 -24.05 11.05 34.63
CA ASN A 27 -25.41 10.60 34.30
C ASN A 27 -25.66 10.09 32.86
N ALA A 28 -24.61 9.76 32.10
CA ALA A 28 -24.72 9.04 30.83
C ALA A 28 -23.81 7.81 30.86
N ILE A 29 -24.38 6.62 30.66
CA ILE A 29 -23.64 5.36 30.56
C ILE A 29 -23.65 4.98 29.10
N PHE A 30 -22.52 5.20 28.43
CA PHE A 30 -22.26 4.77 27.06
C PHE A 30 -21.23 3.62 27.02
N MET A 31 -20.46 3.47 28.10
CA MET A 31 -19.56 2.33 28.37
C MET A 31 -19.76 1.91 29.84
N GLY A 32 -20.55 0.88 30.10
CA GLY A 32 -20.82 0.36 31.45
C GLY A 32 -19.65 -0.46 31.98
N ALA A 33 -19.41 -0.42 33.30
CA ALA A 33 -18.40 -1.27 33.93
C ALA A 33 -18.74 -2.77 33.71
N GLY A 34 -17.74 -3.55 33.30
CA GLY A 34 -17.89 -4.96 32.94
C GLY A 34 -18.44 -5.22 31.54
N GLU A 35 -18.77 -4.20 30.76
CA GLU A 35 -19.22 -4.39 29.38
C GLU A 35 -18.05 -4.74 28.47
N SER A 36 -18.32 -5.67 27.55
CA SER A 36 -17.45 -5.95 26.41
C SER A 36 -17.66 -4.88 25.35
N CYS A 37 -16.58 -4.19 25.03
CA CYS A 37 -16.53 -3.12 24.05
C CYS A 37 -15.61 -3.49 22.89
N LYS A 38 -15.90 -2.89 21.74
CA LYS A 38 -15.20 -3.10 20.48
C LYS A 38 -14.99 -1.79 19.74
N ILE A 39 -13.79 -1.57 19.24
CA ILE A 39 -13.48 -0.49 18.31
C ILE A 39 -13.28 -1.05 16.90
N THR A 40 -13.90 -0.42 15.89
CA THR A 40 -13.70 -0.74 14.45
C THR A 40 -13.60 0.48 13.54
N VAL A 41 -13.09 0.28 12.33
CA VAL A 41 -13.26 1.20 11.20
C VAL A 41 -14.62 0.94 10.54
N ALA A 42 -15.46 1.97 10.38
CA ALA A 42 -16.80 1.79 9.83
C ALA A 42 -16.76 1.43 8.32
N SER A 43 -17.70 0.59 7.86
CA SER A 43 -17.86 0.26 6.44
C SER A 43 -18.08 1.53 5.60
N GLY A 44 -17.28 1.72 4.54
CA GLY A 44 -17.39 2.86 3.64
C GLY A 44 -16.70 4.15 4.11
N GLN A 45 -15.97 4.13 5.23
CA GLN A 45 -14.91 5.12 5.44
C GLN A 45 -13.68 4.71 4.64
N THR A 46 -12.93 5.66 4.10
CA THR A 46 -11.57 5.38 3.59
C THR A 46 -10.86 4.63 4.73
N PRO A 47 -10.40 3.38 4.50
CA PRO A 47 -9.49 2.72 5.43
C PRO A 47 -8.39 3.74 5.76
N LEU A 48 -7.95 3.82 7.01
CA LEU A 48 -6.85 4.73 7.38
C LEU A 48 -5.74 4.54 6.34
N ASP A 49 -5.55 5.53 5.46
CA ASP A 49 -4.84 5.31 4.20
C ASP A 49 -3.41 4.90 4.52
N GLY A 50 -3.04 3.70 4.07
CA GLY A 50 -1.73 3.14 4.36
C GLY A 50 -1.50 2.89 5.85
N LEU A 51 -2.46 2.30 6.56
CA LEU A 51 -2.33 1.78 7.93
C LEU A 51 -3.12 0.46 8.07
N SER A 52 -2.42 -0.62 8.32
CA SER A 52 -2.89 -1.97 8.65
C SER A 52 -2.80 -2.20 10.15
N VAL A 53 -3.81 -2.83 10.70
CA VAL A 53 -3.82 -3.26 12.10
C VAL A 53 -2.92 -4.48 12.23
N THR A 54 -1.88 -4.40 13.07
CA THR A 54 -0.98 -5.54 13.27
C THR A 54 -1.46 -6.39 14.44
N THR A 55 -1.69 -7.67 14.22
CA THR A 55 -1.94 -8.65 15.29
C THR A 55 -0.64 -9.16 15.92
N GLN A 56 0.50 -8.56 15.57
CA GLN A 56 1.81 -9.12 15.87
C GLN A 56 2.38 -8.42 17.08
N ASN A 57 2.30 -9.14 18.19
CA ASN A 57 2.93 -8.78 19.44
C ASN A 57 4.45 -8.68 19.25
N ALA A 58 5.05 -7.56 19.64
CA ALA A 58 6.46 -7.26 19.33
C ALA A 58 7.44 -8.18 20.09
N ASP A 59 7.00 -8.88 21.14
CA ASP A 59 7.85 -9.73 21.99
C ASP A 59 7.35 -11.17 22.18
N THR A 60 6.30 -11.58 21.46
CA THR A 60 5.67 -12.92 21.55
C THR A 60 5.02 -13.27 22.92
N ALA A 61 5.02 -12.36 23.90
CA ALA A 61 4.51 -12.61 25.24
C ALA A 61 3.03 -12.20 25.39
N THR A 62 2.17 -13.10 25.84
CA THR A 62 0.73 -12.81 26.00
C THR A 62 0.39 -12.15 27.35
N ASP A 63 1.26 -11.31 27.91
CA ASP A 63 1.12 -10.73 29.25
C ASP A 63 0.77 -9.23 29.24
N ASN A 64 0.02 -8.78 30.26
CA ASN A 64 -0.47 -7.40 30.37
C ASN A 64 0.51 -6.53 31.18
N ASN A 65 1.74 -6.37 30.69
CA ASN A 65 2.80 -5.64 31.41
C ASN A 65 2.92 -4.18 30.92
N PRO A 66 2.60 -3.17 31.75
CA PRO A 66 2.54 -1.77 31.35
C PRO A 66 3.88 -1.14 30.92
N LEU A 67 5.01 -1.82 31.14
CA LEU A 67 6.34 -1.39 30.69
C LEU A 67 6.70 -1.91 29.29
N THR A 68 6.04 -2.98 28.82
CA THR A 68 6.27 -3.62 27.51
C THR A 68 5.11 -3.41 26.55
N ASP A 69 3.90 -3.17 27.08
CA ASP A 69 2.59 -2.96 26.43
C ASP A 69 2.54 -1.76 25.46
N VAL A 70 3.43 -0.76 25.60
CA VAL A 70 3.57 0.39 24.66
C VAL A 70 4.00 0.03 23.22
N ARG A 71 4.03 -1.27 22.87
CA ARG A 71 4.42 -1.81 21.55
C ARG A 71 3.61 -3.05 21.15
N ASP A 72 2.64 -3.49 21.94
CA ASP A 72 1.76 -4.59 21.57
C ASP A 72 0.44 -4.04 21.00
N SER A 73 -0.30 -4.87 20.29
CA SER A 73 -1.56 -4.47 19.67
C SER A 73 -2.54 -5.59 19.94
N ASP A 74 -3.56 -5.30 20.73
CA ASP A 74 -4.65 -6.21 21.10
C ASP A 74 -5.70 -6.38 19.97
N ALA A 75 -5.35 -5.90 18.79
CA ALA A 75 -6.21 -5.89 17.64
C ALA A 75 -6.18 -7.22 16.86
N THR A 76 -7.34 -7.62 16.36
CA THR A 76 -7.58 -8.84 15.57
C THR A 76 -7.34 -8.64 14.07
N THR A 77 -7.28 -9.73 13.30
CA THR A 77 -7.05 -9.71 11.83
C THR A 77 -8.12 -8.95 11.04
N THR A 78 -9.27 -8.67 11.66
CA THR A 78 -10.38 -7.92 11.08
C THR A 78 -10.32 -6.42 11.42
N GLY A 79 -9.26 -5.94 12.08
CA GLY A 79 -9.12 -4.54 12.48
C GLY A 79 -10.01 -4.17 13.67
N GLU A 80 -10.33 -5.16 14.49
CA GLU A 80 -11.17 -5.03 15.68
C GLU A 80 -10.31 -5.12 16.94
N ILE A 81 -10.50 -4.17 17.85
CA ILE A 81 -9.93 -4.17 19.19
C ILE A 81 -11.04 -4.43 20.18
N ALA A 82 -10.89 -5.45 21.02
CA ALA A 82 -11.88 -5.87 21.99
C ALA A 82 -11.34 -5.68 23.41
N PHE A 83 -12.07 -4.94 24.24
CA PHE A 83 -11.69 -4.67 25.63
C PHE A 83 -12.89 -4.76 26.56
N THR A 84 -12.63 -4.94 27.86
CA THR A 84 -13.67 -4.88 28.90
C THR A 84 -13.49 -3.62 29.72
N VAL A 85 -14.59 -2.91 30.00
CA VAL A 85 -14.54 -1.67 30.79
C VAL A 85 -14.28 -2.00 32.25
N GLY A 86 -13.18 -1.50 32.81
CA GLY A 86 -12.84 -1.65 34.22
C GLY A 86 -13.73 -0.82 35.16
N GLY A 87 -13.78 -1.23 36.42
CA GLY A 87 -14.43 -0.50 37.51
C GLY A 87 -13.64 0.73 37.98
N ALA A 88 -14.28 1.58 38.79
CA ALA A 88 -13.62 2.74 39.38
C ALA A 88 -12.49 2.32 40.34
N GLY A 89 -11.28 2.84 40.13
CA GLY A 89 -10.10 2.50 40.93
C GLY A 89 -9.32 1.27 40.45
N GLU A 90 -9.75 0.65 39.36
CA GLU A 90 -8.94 -0.35 38.66
C GLU A 90 -7.91 0.36 37.77
N ASN A 91 -6.68 -0.17 37.72
CA ASN A 91 -5.69 0.22 36.73
C ASN A 91 -6.14 -0.36 35.39
N ASN A 92 -7.00 0.36 34.69
CA ASN A 92 -7.49 -0.02 33.38
C ASN A 92 -6.32 -0.07 32.39
N HIS A 93 -6.21 -1.22 31.73
CA HIS A 93 -5.18 -1.60 30.79
C HIS A 93 -4.92 -0.48 29.77
N ALA A 94 -3.65 -0.19 29.50
CA ALA A 94 -3.32 0.71 28.41
C ALA A 94 -3.82 0.05 27.13
N LEU A 95 -4.66 0.74 26.36
CA LEU A 95 -5.12 0.26 25.07
C LEU A 95 -4.16 0.84 24.03
N ASP A 96 -3.17 0.07 23.60
CA ASP A 96 -2.28 0.48 22.53
C ASP A 96 -2.85 0.08 21.16
N ILE A 97 -2.81 1.02 20.23
CA ILE A 97 -3.31 0.83 18.87
C ILE A 97 -2.13 1.02 17.91
N GLY A 98 -1.52 -0.09 17.53
CA GLY A 98 -0.48 -0.13 16.51
C GLY A 98 -1.06 -0.14 15.10
N TYR A 99 -0.84 0.94 14.35
CA TYR A 99 -1.07 0.96 12.91
C TYR A 99 0.26 0.87 12.13
N LYS A 100 0.39 -0.09 11.22
CA LYS A 100 1.57 -0.24 10.35
C LYS A 100 1.19 0.01 8.90
N SER A 101 1.91 0.84 8.16
CA SER A 101 1.54 1.10 6.78
C SER A 101 1.50 -0.16 5.91
N ALA A 102 0.40 -0.33 5.17
CA ALA A 102 0.37 -1.31 4.09
C ALA A 102 1.46 -0.90 3.08
N PRO A 103 2.32 -1.83 2.62
CA PRO A 103 3.32 -1.49 1.63
C PRO A 103 2.61 -0.90 0.41
N ALA A 104 3.12 0.23 -0.08
CA ALA A 104 2.52 0.89 -1.22
C ALA A 104 2.47 -0.11 -2.39
N GLN A 105 1.26 -0.46 -2.82
CA GLN A 105 1.10 -1.36 -3.95
C GLN A 105 1.63 -0.65 -5.18
N THR A 106 2.73 -1.17 -5.71
CA THR A 106 3.33 -0.67 -6.95
C THR A 106 2.66 -1.40 -8.11
N ASP A 107 2.04 -0.64 -8.99
CA ASP A 107 1.37 -1.14 -10.19
C ASP A 107 2.02 -0.47 -11.40
N VAL A 108 2.64 -1.27 -12.26
CA VAL A 108 3.40 -0.79 -13.42
C VAL A 108 2.92 -1.50 -14.66
N LYS A 109 2.50 -0.70 -15.64
CA LYS A 109 2.01 -1.15 -16.93
C LYS A 109 3.05 -0.90 -18.01
N LEU A 110 3.28 -1.90 -18.88
CA LEU A 110 4.09 -1.79 -20.08
C LEU A 110 3.20 -1.91 -21.32
N THR A 111 3.37 -1.01 -22.28
CA THR A 111 2.78 -1.10 -23.61
C THR A 111 3.86 -1.05 -24.68
N LYS A 112 3.67 -1.82 -25.76
CA LYS A 112 4.58 -1.89 -26.90
C LYS A 112 3.83 -1.61 -28.19
N GLU A 113 4.40 -0.74 -29.01
CA GLU A 113 3.93 -0.45 -30.35
C GLU A 113 5.04 -0.67 -31.36
N VAL A 114 4.67 -0.91 -32.61
CA VAL A 114 5.61 -1.13 -33.72
C VAL A 114 5.12 -0.39 -34.96
N MET A 115 6.03 0.34 -35.62
CA MET A 115 5.73 1.08 -36.85
C MET A 115 6.87 0.94 -37.87
N PRO A 116 6.59 0.61 -39.14
CA PRO A 116 5.28 0.19 -39.67
C PRO A 116 4.85 -1.19 -39.16
N ALA A 117 3.55 -1.47 -39.15
CA ALA A 117 3.00 -2.77 -38.68
C ALA A 117 3.39 -3.96 -39.58
N THR A 118 3.76 -3.68 -40.83
CA THR A 118 4.29 -4.64 -41.79
C THR A 118 5.55 -4.07 -42.43
N ALA A 119 6.59 -4.88 -42.56
CA ALA A 119 7.87 -4.48 -43.11
C ALA A 119 8.46 -5.63 -43.94
N LYS A 120 9.24 -5.31 -44.98
CA LYS A 120 9.98 -6.27 -45.80
C LYS A 120 11.43 -6.35 -45.33
N HIS A 121 12.13 -7.38 -45.79
CA HIS A 121 13.58 -7.49 -45.61
C HIS A 121 14.28 -6.19 -46.05
N GLY A 122 15.10 -5.62 -45.17
CA GLY A 122 15.83 -4.38 -45.38
C GLY A 122 15.07 -3.10 -44.99
N ASP A 123 13.80 -3.19 -44.58
CA ASP A 123 13.05 -2.03 -44.09
C ASP A 123 13.45 -1.69 -42.65
N ALA A 124 13.38 -0.40 -42.31
CA ALA A 124 13.52 0.06 -40.93
C ALA A 124 12.17 -0.02 -40.19
N VAL A 125 12.22 -0.50 -38.95
CA VAL A 125 11.08 -0.61 -38.04
C VAL A 125 11.44 0.05 -36.72
N VAL A 126 10.48 0.75 -36.11
CA VAL A 126 10.63 1.38 -34.80
C VAL A 126 9.69 0.67 -33.82
N TYR A 127 10.27 0.18 -32.72
CA TYR A 127 9.52 -0.25 -31.54
C TYR A 127 9.45 0.89 -30.53
N THR A 128 8.26 1.16 -30.02
CA THR A 128 8.04 2.14 -28.95
C THR A 128 7.56 1.40 -27.71
N LEU A 129 8.32 1.46 -26.62
CA LEU A 129 7.93 0.90 -25.33
C LEU A 129 7.58 2.05 -24.39
N THR A 130 6.42 1.97 -23.74
CA THR A 130 5.99 2.94 -22.73
C THR A 130 5.70 2.22 -21.43
N VAL A 131 6.34 2.67 -20.36
CA VAL A 131 6.15 2.17 -18.99
C VAL A 131 5.44 3.24 -18.19
N THR A 132 4.35 2.87 -17.54
CA THR A 132 3.51 3.77 -16.74
C THR A 132 3.38 3.21 -15.33
N ASN A 133 3.62 4.06 -14.33
CA ASN A 133 3.30 3.73 -12.95
C ASN A 133 1.83 4.10 -12.67
N GLU A 134 0.96 3.10 -12.59
CA GLU A 134 -0.48 3.27 -12.35
C GLU A 134 -0.81 3.40 -10.85
N SER A 135 0.17 3.29 -9.96
CA SER A 135 -0.03 3.48 -8.51
C SER A 135 -0.02 4.95 -8.06
N ASN A 136 -0.37 5.17 -6.78
CA ASN A 136 -0.34 6.49 -6.14
C ASN A 136 1.00 6.78 -5.42
N SER A 137 1.98 5.87 -5.55
CA SER A 137 3.31 5.98 -4.95
C SER A 137 4.39 5.91 -6.02
N ALA A 138 5.61 6.39 -5.74
CA ALA A 138 6.73 6.22 -6.66
C ALA A 138 7.17 4.75 -6.76
N ALA A 139 7.41 4.27 -7.97
CA ALA A 139 8.04 2.99 -8.25
C ALA A 139 9.55 3.20 -8.41
N THR A 140 10.37 2.44 -7.69
CA THR A 140 11.83 2.54 -7.73
C THR A 140 12.43 1.25 -8.29
N GLY A 141 13.60 1.35 -8.94
CA GLY A 141 14.28 0.19 -9.53
C GLY A 141 13.50 -0.47 -10.67
N VAL A 142 12.74 0.30 -11.45
CA VAL A 142 11.97 -0.23 -12.57
C VAL A 142 12.91 -0.60 -13.72
N GLU A 143 12.80 -1.84 -14.18
CA GLU A 143 13.52 -2.39 -15.33
C GLU A 143 12.54 -3.08 -16.27
N VAL A 144 12.78 -2.94 -17.58
CA VAL A 144 12.03 -3.65 -18.61
C VAL A 144 13.00 -4.55 -19.37
N THR A 145 12.58 -5.79 -19.65
CA THR A 145 13.33 -6.67 -20.55
C THR A 145 12.53 -6.88 -21.83
N GLU A 146 13.06 -6.41 -22.94
CA GLU A 146 12.52 -6.58 -24.30
C GLU A 146 13.65 -7.09 -25.20
N GLN A 147 13.63 -8.39 -25.48
CA GLN A 147 14.58 -8.99 -26.41
C GLN A 147 14.06 -8.84 -27.84
N LEU A 148 14.84 -8.19 -28.69
CA LEU A 148 14.46 -8.02 -30.09
C LEU A 148 14.27 -9.39 -30.79
N PRO A 149 13.20 -9.57 -31.60
CA PRO A 149 12.91 -10.84 -32.26
C PRO A 149 14.03 -11.33 -33.19
N VAL A 150 14.13 -12.65 -33.36
CA VAL A 150 14.98 -13.28 -34.37
C VAL A 150 14.42 -12.89 -35.75
N GLY A 151 15.12 -12.02 -36.47
CA GLY A 151 14.66 -11.47 -37.76
C GLY A 151 14.83 -9.97 -37.88
N VAL A 152 15.23 -9.28 -36.81
CA VAL A 152 15.61 -7.86 -36.86
C VAL A 152 17.05 -7.65 -36.37
N GLN A 153 17.65 -6.54 -36.78
CA GLN A 153 18.95 -6.06 -36.33
C GLN A 153 18.77 -4.74 -35.60
N TYR A 154 19.28 -4.64 -34.37
CA TYR A 154 19.35 -3.36 -33.67
C TYR A 154 20.16 -2.33 -34.49
N VAL A 155 19.64 -1.11 -34.59
CA VAL A 155 20.31 0.03 -35.23
C VAL A 155 20.66 1.09 -34.18
N SER A 156 19.66 1.59 -33.46
CA SER A 156 19.82 2.63 -32.45
C SER A 156 18.63 2.64 -31.50
N ASP A 157 18.78 3.28 -30.35
CA ASP A 157 17.69 3.70 -29.48
C ASP A 157 17.90 5.13 -29.00
N ASP A 158 16.86 5.75 -28.44
CA ASP A 158 16.90 7.11 -27.88
C ASP A 158 17.25 7.14 -26.39
N SER A 159 17.59 6.00 -25.79
CA SER A 159 18.07 5.94 -24.43
C SER A 159 19.58 6.18 -24.40
N PRO A 160 20.10 7.08 -23.54
CA PRO A 160 21.52 7.39 -23.45
C PRO A 160 22.30 6.28 -22.72
N GLY A 161 22.30 5.06 -23.28
CA GLY A 161 22.97 3.87 -22.73
C GLY A 161 22.15 3.08 -21.70
N ALA A 162 20.87 3.40 -21.53
CA ALA A 162 20.01 2.70 -20.57
C ALA A 162 19.48 1.36 -21.11
N TYR A 163 19.50 1.17 -22.43
CA TYR A 163 19.15 -0.09 -23.09
C TYR A 163 20.41 -0.90 -23.44
N VAL A 164 20.50 -2.12 -22.92
CA VAL A 164 21.61 -3.04 -23.15
C VAL A 164 21.16 -4.10 -24.16
N THR A 165 21.58 -3.95 -25.42
CA THR A 165 21.14 -4.82 -26.53
C THR A 165 21.48 -6.29 -26.35
N ALA A 166 22.54 -6.61 -25.60
CA ALA A 166 22.94 -7.99 -25.32
C ALA A 166 21.92 -8.74 -24.45
N THR A 167 21.30 -8.04 -23.50
CA THR A 167 20.33 -8.61 -22.54
C THR A 167 18.89 -8.18 -22.80
N GLY A 168 18.68 -7.20 -23.70
CA GLY A 168 17.39 -6.59 -23.96
C GLY A 168 16.87 -5.75 -22.79
N THR A 169 17.74 -5.37 -21.85
CA THR A 169 17.33 -4.70 -20.61
C THR A 169 17.34 -3.19 -20.80
N TRP A 170 16.20 -2.55 -20.55
CA TRP A 170 16.06 -1.10 -20.42
C TRP A 170 15.92 -0.71 -18.95
N THR A 171 16.91 0.02 -18.43
CA THR A 171 16.89 0.55 -17.06
C THR A 171 16.07 1.84 -17.00
N VAL A 172 14.85 1.77 -16.46
CA VAL A 172 13.91 2.91 -16.37
C VAL A 172 14.17 3.76 -15.12
N GLY A 173 14.61 3.10 -14.04
CA GLY A 173 14.95 3.71 -12.77
C GLY A 173 13.71 4.05 -11.94
N GLU A 174 13.63 5.27 -11.41
CA GLU A 174 12.45 5.76 -10.70
C GLU A 174 11.37 6.26 -11.66
N LEU A 175 10.11 5.92 -11.35
CA LEU A 175 8.89 6.42 -11.95
C LEU A 175 7.99 6.98 -10.84
N ALA A 176 7.82 8.30 -10.83
CA ALA A 176 6.89 8.96 -9.91
C ALA A 176 5.44 8.43 -10.08
N ALA A 177 4.60 8.65 -9.06
CA ALA A 177 3.19 8.26 -9.12
C ALA A 177 2.52 8.84 -10.38
N LYS A 178 1.80 7.98 -11.12
CA LYS A 178 1.11 8.33 -12.38
C LYS A 178 2.01 8.80 -13.53
N ALA A 179 3.33 8.72 -13.39
CA ALA A 179 4.26 9.10 -14.44
C ALA A 179 4.47 7.97 -15.45
N SER A 180 4.93 8.34 -16.65
CA SER A 180 5.35 7.41 -17.70
C SER A 180 6.73 7.77 -18.23
N LYS A 181 7.45 6.76 -18.72
CA LYS A 181 8.67 6.92 -19.52
C LYS A 181 8.55 6.08 -20.78
N THR A 182 9.22 6.53 -21.84
CA THR A 182 9.20 5.88 -23.15
C THR A 182 10.62 5.71 -23.68
N ILE A 183 10.86 4.62 -24.40
CA ILE A 183 12.05 4.40 -25.23
C ILE A 183 11.60 4.04 -26.65
N THR A 184 12.32 4.52 -27.64
CA THR A 184 12.17 4.12 -29.03
C THR A 184 13.41 3.36 -29.50
N ILE A 185 13.19 2.18 -30.09
CA ILE A 185 14.26 1.29 -30.57
C ILE A 185 14.08 1.10 -32.06
N SER A 186 15.04 1.59 -32.83
CA SER A 186 15.11 1.43 -34.29
C SER A 186 15.84 0.14 -34.64
N VAL A 187 15.24 -0.64 -35.54
CA VAL A 187 15.79 -1.90 -36.05
C VAL A 187 15.68 -1.98 -37.56
N LEU A 188 16.49 -2.86 -38.17
CA LEU A 188 16.43 -3.23 -39.59
C LEU A 188 15.93 -4.67 -39.72
N VAL A 189 14.99 -4.93 -40.62
CA VAL A 189 14.51 -6.31 -40.89
C VAL A 189 15.57 -7.08 -41.69
N LYS A 190 15.89 -8.29 -41.24
CA LYS A 190 16.83 -9.23 -41.88
C LYS A 190 16.13 -10.30 -42.73
#